data_AF-A0A7J9HAN4-F1
#
_entry.id   AF-A0A7J9HAN4-F1
#
_cell.length_a   1.000
_cell.length_b   1.000
_cell.length_c   1.000
_cell.angle_alpha   90.00
_cell.angle_beta   90.00
_cell.angle_gamma   90.00
#
_symmetry.space_group_name_H-M   'P 1'
#
loop_
_entity.id
_entity.type
_entity.pdbx_description
1 polymer ?
#
loop_
_entity_poly.entity_id
_entity_poly.type
_entity_poly.pdbx_seq_one_letter_code
_entity_poly.pdbx_strand_id
1 'polypeptide(L)'
;MTDCKSPLLQNTAGIEPEDVAKRLMDYGFHGPTMSWPVPGTLMIEPTESESKAELDRFCDALISIREEIAQIENGKADIHNNVLKGAPHPPSLLMGDAWTKPYTREYAAFPASWLRTAKFWPTTGRVDNVYGDRNLICTLLPVSQMVEEEAAANA
;
A
#
# COMPACT_ATOMS: atom_id res chain seq x y z
N MET A 1 22.59 4.37 0.77
CA MET A 1 22.18 2.97 0.50
C MET A 1 21.64 2.39 1.79
N THR A 2 20.41 2.75 2.16
CA THR A 2 19.74 2.20 3.34
C THR A 2 19.27 0.78 2.99
N ASP A 3 19.82 -0.20 3.70
CA ASP A 3 19.72 -1.63 3.43
C ASP A 3 18.31 -2.16 3.79
N CYS A 4 17.36 -2.08 2.86
CA CYS A 4 16.06 -2.76 2.93
C CYS A 4 16.19 -4.23 2.48
N LYS A 5 16.97 -5.04 3.20
CA LYS A 5 17.05 -6.49 2.96
C LYS A 5 15.73 -7.18 3.30
N SER A 6 15.03 -7.62 2.26
CA SER A 6 13.78 -8.43 2.31
C SER A 6 13.71 -9.52 3.39
N PRO A 7 14.76 -10.34 3.61
CA PRO A 7 14.61 -11.51 4.47
C PRO A 7 14.35 -11.12 5.93
N LEU A 8 14.73 -9.91 6.35
CA LEU A 8 14.56 -9.48 7.74
C LEU A 8 13.11 -9.11 8.02
N LEU A 9 12.50 -8.26 7.18
CA LEU A 9 11.13 -7.77 7.39
C LEU A 9 10.08 -8.88 7.30
N GLN A 10 10.27 -9.82 6.38
CA GLN A 10 9.35 -10.92 6.20
C GLN A 10 9.42 -11.90 7.38
N ASN A 11 10.62 -12.16 7.90
CA ASN A 11 10.80 -13.03 9.05
C ASN A 11 10.36 -12.41 10.39
N THR A 12 10.48 -11.08 10.54
CA THR A 12 10.14 -10.39 11.81
C THR A 12 8.71 -9.89 11.87
N ALA A 13 8.15 -9.44 10.74
CA ALA A 13 6.86 -8.75 10.69
C ALA A 13 5.90 -9.29 9.62
N GLY A 14 6.30 -10.30 8.83
CA GLY A 14 5.46 -10.83 7.74
C GLY A 14 5.16 -9.80 6.66
N ILE A 15 6.02 -8.79 6.48
CA ILE A 15 5.84 -7.69 5.53
C ILE A 15 6.60 -7.94 4.24
N GLU A 16 5.89 -7.79 3.11
CA GLU A 16 6.43 -7.89 1.75
C GLU A 16 6.78 -6.51 1.19
N PRO A 17 7.64 -6.42 0.15
CA PRO A 17 7.88 -5.15 -0.56
C PRO A 17 6.62 -4.55 -1.15
N GLU A 18 5.68 -5.40 -1.59
CA GLU A 18 4.39 -4.94 -2.10
C GLU A 18 3.60 -4.19 -1.03
N ASP A 19 3.64 -4.61 0.24
CA ASP A 19 2.95 -3.91 1.33
C ASP A 19 3.47 -2.49 1.50
N VAL A 20 4.79 -2.32 1.44
CA VAL A 20 5.45 -1.00 1.49
C VAL A 20 5.06 -0.17 0.27
N ALA A 21 5.09 -0.76 -0.93
CA ALA A 21 4.74 -0.05 -2.16
C ALA A 21 3.27 0.38 -2.20
N LYS A 22 2.34 -0.45 -1.73
CA LYS A 22 0.93 -0.06 -1.61
C LYS A 22 0.73 0.98 -0.51
N ARG A 23 1.44 0.87 0.61
CA ARG A 23 1.34 1.85 1.70
C ARG A 23 1.87 3.22 1.28
N LEU A 24 2.92 3.30 0.46
CA LEU A 24 3.42 4.55 -0.11
C LEU A 24 2.33 5.33 -0.87
N MET A 25 1.35 4.64 -1.48
CA MET A 25 0.21 5.29 -2.14
C MET A 25 -0.64 6.10 -1.14
N ASP A 26 -0.78 5.62 0.09
CA ASP A 26 -1.48 6.37 1.15
C ASP A 26 -0.69 7.61 1.58
N TYR A 27 0.63 7.60 1.44
CA TYR A 27 1.52 8.75 1.63
C TYR A 27 1.60 9.68 0.39
N GLY A 28 0.89 9.36 -0.69
CA GLY A 28 0.84 10.16 -1.91
C GLY A 28 1.94 9.84 -2.92
N PHE A 29 2.67 8.73 -2.73
CA PHE A 29 3.77 8.32 -3.60
C PHE A 29 3.43 7.07 -4.42
N HIS A 30 3.95 7.02 -5.64
CA HIS A 30 3.97 5.77 -6.42
C HIS A 30 4.98 4.79 -5.80
N GLY A 31 4.68 3.49 -5.86
CA GLY A 31 5.61 2.45 -5.44
C GLY A 31 6.88 2.46 -6.31
N PRO A 32 8.10 2.42 -5.75
CA PRO A 32 9.32 2.36 -6.54
C PRO A 32 9.45 1.01 -7.27
N THR A 33 10.53 0.81 -8.02
CA THR A 33 10.80 -0.47 -8.68
C THR A 33 10.86 -1.59 -7.64
N MET A 34 10.00 -2.59 -7.81
CA MET A 34 9.84 -3.69 -6.86
C MET A 34 10.51 -4.98 -7.35
N SER A 35 11.15 -5.69 -6.43
CA SER A 35 11.70 -7.04 -6.63
C SER A 35 12.70 -7.18 -7.79
N TRP A 36 13.33 -6.08 -8.18
CA TRP A 36 14.39 -6.03 -9.17
C TRP A 36 15.43 -4.95 -8.79
N PRO A 37 16.74 -5.20 -8.96
CA PRO A 37 17.36 -6.42 -9.50
C PRO A 37 17.41 -7.59 -8.52
N VAL A 38 17.06 -7.35 -7.24
CA VAL A 38 17.03 -8.37 -6.19
C VAL A 38 15.58 -8.63 -5.78
N PRO A 39 15.09 -9.88 -5.84
CA PRO A 39 13.77 -10.24 -5.35
C PRO A 39 13.59 -9.82 -3.90
N GLY A 40 12.41 -9.30 -3.55
CA GLY A 40 12.15 -8.88 -2.18
C GLY A 40 12.66 -7.47 -1.82
N THR A 41 13.21 -6.72 -2.77
CA THR A 41 13.77 -5.38 -2.49
C THR A 41 13.00 -4.28 -3.21
N LEU A 42 13.22 -3.03 -2.77
CA LEU A 42 12.78 -1.82 -3.46
C LEU A 42 14.02 -1.09 -3.97
N MET A 43 14.02 -0.72 -5.26
CA MET A 43 15.06 0.09 -5.87
C MET A 43 14.51 1.50 -6.17
N ILE A 44 15.13 2.52 -5.56
CA ILE A 44 14.67 3.90 -5.59
C ILE A 44 15.67 4.75 -6.39
N GLU A 45 15.16 5.49 -7.37
CA GLU A 45 15.91 6.46 -8.16
C GLU A 45 15.15 7.79 -8.16
N PRO A 46 15.64 8.84 -7.46
CA PRO A 46 14.93 10.11 -7.36
C PRO A 46 15.06 11.01 -8.59
N THR A 47 16.07 10.80 -9.45
CA THR A 47 16.49 11.74 -10.51
C THR A 47 16.97 13.10 -9.98
N GLU A 48 17.61 13.87 -10.84
CA GLU A 48 18.09 15.23 -10.55
C GLU A 48 16.99 16.30 -10.60
N SER A 49 15.81 15.96 -11.12
CA SER A 49 14.70 16.91 -11.30
C SER A 49 13.93 17.17 -10.00
N GLU A 50 14.05 16.27 -9.03
CA GLU A 50 13.30 16.35 -7.79
C GLU A 50 13.95 17.28 -6.77
N SER A 51 13.13 18.14 -6.17
CA SER A 51 13.60 19.08 -5.15
C SER A 51 13.96 18.34 -3.85
N LYS A 52 14.90 18.89 -3.06
CA LYS A 52 15.23 18.35 -1.74
C LYS A 52 13.98 18.14 -0.85
N ALA A 53 13.02 19.06 -0.91
CA ALA A 53 11.80 18.96 -0.12
C ALA A 53 10.94 17.74 -0.51
N GLU A 54 10.94 17.32 -1.79
CA GLU A 54 10.27 16.10 -2.22
C GLU A 54 11.01 14.85 -1.76
N LEU A 55 12.35 14.88 -1.83
CA LEU A 55 13.18 13.79 -1.32
C LEU A 55 13.01 13.61 0.19
N ASP A 56 12.92 14.71 0.94
CA ASP A 56 12.68 14.68 2.38
C ASP A 56 11.31 14.07 2.68
N ARG A 57 10.24 14.47 1.97
CA ARG A 57 8.90 13.86 2.12
C ARG A 57 8.90 12.36 1.86
N PHE A 58 9.61 11.92 0.82
CA PHE A 58 9.71 10.49 0.49
C PHE A 58 10.50 9.72 1.56
N CYS A 59 11.60 10.29 2.05
CA CYS A 59 12.36 9.70 3.16
C CYS A 59 11.53 9.61 4.44
N ASP A 60 10.81 10.67 4.79
CA ASP A 60 9.94 10.72 5.97
C ASP A 60 8.82 9.68 5.87
N ALA A 61 8.24 9.48 4.69
CA ALA A 61 7.27 8.42 4.44
C ALA A 61 7.87 7.02 4.69
N LEU A 62 9.08 6.76 4.20
CA LEU A 62 9.78 5.49 4.44
C LEU A 62 10.12 5.27 5.92
N ILE A 63 10.54 6.33 6.63
CA ILE A 63 10.82 6.27 8.07
C ILE A 63 9.53 5.94 8.84
N SER A 64 8.43 6.63 8.53
CA SER A 64 7.12 6.36 9.14
C SER A 64 6.65 4.93 8.86
N ILE A 65 6.83 4.42 7.64
CA ILE A 65 6.55 3.02 7.31
C ILE A 65 7.45 2.06 8.10
N ARG A 66 8.73 2.40 8.33
CA ARG A 66 9.60 1.58 9.17
C ARG A 66 9.11 1.52 10.62
N GLU A 67 8.54 2.60 11.13
CA GLU A 67 7.89 2.63 12.45
C GLU A 67 6.60 1.80 12.47
N GLU A 68 5.78 1.85 11.42
CA GLU A 68 4.61 0.97 11.23
C GLU A 68 5.02 -0.51 11.29
N ILE A 69 6.10 -0.88 10.61
CA ILE A 69 6.69 -2.22 10.68
C ILE A 69 7.14 -2.55 12.11
N ALA A 70 7.83 -1.62 12.78
CA ALA A 70 8.31 -1.83 14.15
C ALA A 70 7.15 -2.05 15.14
N GLN A 71 5.98 -1.47 14.89
CA GLN A 71 4.79 -1.73 15.71
C GLN A 71 4.33 -3.18 15.57
N ILE A 72 4.45 -3.79 14.40
CA ILE A 72 4.14 -5.21 14.17
C ILE A 72 5.20 -6.09 14.86
N GLU A 73 6.49 -5.79 14.67
CA GLU A 73 7.60 -6.54 15.29
C GLU A 73 7.49 -6.57 16.83
N ASN A 74 7.00 -5.48 17.43
CA ASN A 74 6.81 -5.35 18.88
C ASN A 74 5.42 -5.82 19.37
N GLY A 75 4.59 -6.41 18.50
CA GLY A 75 3.26 -6.91 18.86
C GLY A 75 2.23 -5.82 19.22
N LYS A 76 2.49 -4.55 18.85
CA LYS A 76 1.54 -3.43 19.03
C LYS A 76 0.48 -3.38 17.93
N ALA A 77 0.77 -3.96 16.77
CA ALA A 77 -0.16 -4.12 15.66
C ALA A 77 -0.22 -5.59 15.26
N ASP A 78 -1.40 -6.04 14.84
CA ASP A 78 -1.60 -7.41 14.38
C ASP A 78 -0.83 -7.67 13.08
N ILE A 79 -0.23 -8.85 12.93
CA ILE A 79 0.61 -9.20 11.76
C ILE A 79 -0.20 -9.33 10.46
N HIS A 80 -1.48 -9.67 10.55
CA HIS A 80 -2.36 -9.91 9.40
C HIS A 80 -3.36 -8.76 9.16
N ASN A 81 -3.72 -8.02 10.20
CA ASN A 81 -4.70 -6.93 10.16
C ASN A 81 -4.07 -5.63 10.67
N ASN A 82 -3.23 -5.03 9.85
CA ASN A 82 -2.57 -3.74 10.11
C ASN A 82 -2.71 -2.81 8.91
N VAL A 83 -2.16 -1.60 9.04
CA VAL A 83 -2.28 -0.56 8.02
C VAL A 83 -1.48 -0.89 6.75
N LEU A 84 -0.37 -1.62 6.85
CA LEU A 84 0.45 -2.05 5.70
C LEU A 84 -0.28 -3.11 4.87
N LYS A 85 -0.83 -4.14 5.53
CA LYS A 85 -1.64 -5.18 4.89
C LYS A 85 -2.97 -4.65 4.35
N GLY A 86 -3.52 -3.62 4.99
CA GLY A 86 -4.75 -2.96 4.56
C GLY A 86 -4.60 -1.99 3.39
N ALA A 87 -3.38 -1.60 3.05
CA ALA A 87 -3.11 -0.64 1.99
C ALA A 87 -3.28 -1.24 0.58
N PRO A 88 -3.68 -0.42 -0.42
CA PRO A 88 -4.00 1.01 -0.31
C PRO A 88 -5.43 1.27 0.21
N HIS A 89 -5.70 2.48 0.70
CA HIS A 89 -7.00 2.85 1.29
C HIS A 89 -7.81 3.79 0.37
N PRO A 90 -8.68 3.25 -0.51
CA PRO A 90 -9.50 4.06 -1.40
C PRO A 90 -10.68 4.76 -0.67
N PRO A 91 -11.26 5.82 -1.26
CA PRO A 91 -12.43 6.50 -0.69
C PRO A 91 -13.61 5.56 -0.42
N SER A 92 -13.88 4.59 -1.29
CA SER A 92 -14.96 3.61 -1.10
C SER A 92 -14.84 2.82 0.21
N LEU A 93 -13.62 2.52 0.65
CA LEU A 93 -13.34 1.86 1.92
C LEU A 93 -13.44 2.82 3.11
N LEU A 94 -12.93 4.04 2.96
CA LEU A 94 -12.87 5.03 4.04
C LEU A 94 -14.21 5.69 4.35
N MET A 95 -15.07 5.80 3.34
CA MET A 95 -16.41 6.41 3.45
C MET A 95 -17.50 5.37 3.76
N GLY A 96 -17.16 4.08 3.88
CA GLY A 96 -18.11 3.05 4.29
C GLY A 96 -18.70 3.32 5.68
N ASP A 97 -19.90 2.80 5.94
CA ASP A 97 -20.58 3.00 7.23
C ASP A 97 -19.84 2.29 8.38
N ALA A 98 -19.41 1.05 8.16
CA ALA A 98 -18.68 0.25 9.13
C ALA A 98 -17.16 0.45 8.99
N TRP A 99 -16.45 0.43 10.13
CA TRP A 99 -14.98 0.39 10.15
C TRP A 99 -14.51 -0.70 11.11
N THR A 100 -14.03 -1.81 10.54
CA THR A 100 -13.65 -3.03 11.26
C THR A 100 -12.14 -3.18 11.48
N LYS A 101 -11.35 -2.20 11.03
CA LYS A 101 -9.89 -2.22 11.12
C LYS A 101 -9.41 -1.72 12.49
N PRO A 102 -8.32 -2.27 13.05
CA PRO A 102 -7.82 -1.93 14.39
C PRO A 102 -7.01 -0.62 14.45
N TYR A 103 -7.09 0.21 13.40
CA TYR A 103 -6.43 1.51 13.28
C TYR A 103 -7.43 2.52 12.73
N THR A 104 -7.21 3.81 12.91
CA THR A 104 -8.20 4.83 12.52
C THR A 104 -8.23 5.08 11.01
N ARG A 105 -9.37 5.56 10.50
CA ARG A 105 -9.51 6.05 9.11
C ARG A 105 -8.54 7.18 8.81
N GLU A 106 -8.31 8.05 9.79
CA GLU A 106 -7.38 9.16 9.68
C GLU A 106 -5.95 8.66 9.50
N TYR A 107 -5.52 7.67 10.28
CA TYR A 107 -4.19 7.08 10.15
C TYR A 107 -4.00 6.32 8.83
N ALA A 108 -5.07 5.70 8.33
CA ALA A 108 -5.08 5.07 7.02
C ALA A 108 -4.92 6.10 5.89
N ALA A 109 -5.74 7.16 5.89
CA ALA A 109 -5.85 8.11 4.78
C ALA A 109 -4.86 9.28 4.83
N PHE A 110 -4.45 9.72 6.02
CA PHE A 110 -3.62 10.90 6.23
C PHE A 110 -2.48 10.63 7.23
N PRO A 111 -1.60 9.66 6.96
CA PRO A 111 -0.48 9.36 7.85
C PRO A 111 0.57 10.49 7.95
N ALA A 112 0.54 11.45 7.03
CA ALA A 112 1.45 12.59 7.01
C ALA A 112 0.71 13.92 6.83
N SER A 113 1.28 15.01 7.36
CA SER A 113 0.64 16.33 7.39
C SER A 113 0.44 16.95 6.00
N TRP A 114 1.37 16.72 5.05
CA TRP A 114 1.29 17.28 3.69
C TRP A 114 0.07 16.79 2.91
N LEU A 115 -0.46 15.62 3.27
CA LEU A 115 -1.66 15.04 2.65
C LEU A 115 -2.93 15.84 2.93
N ARG A 116 -2.93 16.72 3.94
CA ARG A 116 -4.06 17.62 4.23
C ARG A 116 -4.22 18.71 3.19
N THR A 117 -3.13 19.11 2.56
CA THR A 117 -3.13 20.17 1.54
C THR A 117 -3.46 19.59 0.18
N ALA A 118 -2.86 18.45 -0.17
CA ALA A 118 -3.10 17.77 -1.44
C ALA A 118 -3.12 16.25 -1.22
N LYS A 119 -4.27 15.62 -1.47
CA LYS A 119 -4.44 14.17 -1.36
C LYS A 119 -4.73 13.58 -2.73
N PHE A 120 -3.86 12.69 -3.17
CA PHE A 120 -4.16 11.76 -4.26
C PHE A 120 -4.84 10.52 -3.68
N TRP A 121 -5.96 10.11 -4.28
CA TRP A 121 -6.75 8.97 -3.81
C TRP A 121 -6.47 7.74 -4.67
N PRO A 122 -6.04 6.61 -4.07
CA PRO A 122 -6.16 5.31 -4.72
C PRO A 122 -7.62 5.07 -5.11
N THR A 123 -7.87 4.69 -6.36
CA THR A 123 -9.24 4.52 -6.87
C THR A 123 -9.85 3.16 -6.49
N THR A 124 -9.00 2.17 -6.23
CA THR A 124 -9.39 0.80 -5.85
C THR A 124 -8.54 0.31 -4.68
N GLY A 125 -8.97 -0.80 -4.06
CA GLY A 125 -8.19 -1.51 -3.07
C GLY A 125 -7.02 -2.28 -3.69
N ARG A 126 -6.41 -3.17 -2.91
CA ARG A 126 -5.33 -4.03 -3.41
C ARG A 126 -5.86 -4.97 -4.49
N VAL A 127 -5.15 -5.03 -5.62
CA VAL A 127 -5.48 -5.91 -6.75
C VAL A 127 -5.15 -7.36 -6.39
N ASP A 128 -6.06 -8.29 -6.74
CA ASP A 128 -5.79 -9.72 -6.70
C ASP A 128 -5.17 -10.19 -8.03
N ASN A 129 -3.85 -10.30 -8.03
CA ASN A 129 -3.09 -10.72 -9.20
C ASN A 129 -3.41 -12.18 -9.59
N VAL A 130 -3.60 -13.07 -8.60
CA VAL A 130 -3.79 -14.50 -8.84
C VAL A 130 -5.18 -14.76 -9.43
N TYR A 131 -6.20 -14.03 -8.98
CA TYR A 131 -7.53 -14.11 -9.56
C TYR A 131 -7.53 -13.70 -11.04
N GLY A 132 -6.87 -12.60 -11.38
CA GLY A 132 -6.78 -12.12 -12.77
C GLY A 132 -6.12 -13.13 -13.70
N ASP A 133 -5.04 -13.77 -13.25
CA ASP A 133 -4.35 -14.82 -14.03
C ASP A 133 -5.23 -16.07 -14.23
N ARG A 134 -6.11 -16.38 -13.27
CA ARG A 134 -7.02 -17.53 -13.35
C ARG A 134 -8.30 -17.25 -14.14
N ASN A 135 -8.72 -15.98 -14.22
CA ASN A 135 -9.94 -15.53 -14.89
C ASN A 135 -9.57 -14.51 -15.98
N LEU A 136 -8.90 -15.00 -17.03
CA LEU A 136 -8.29 -14.14 -18.04
C LEU A 136 -9.34 -13.43 -18.91
N ILE A 137 -9.57 -12.15 -18.62
CA ILE A 137 -10.50 -11.28 -19.35
C ILE A 137 -9.72 -10.08 -19.88
N CYS A 138 -9.49 -10.06 -21.19
CA CYS A 138 -8.68 -9.04 -21.86
C CYS A 138 -9.51 -8.09 -22.74
N THR A 139 -10.84 -8.11 -22.60
CA THR A 139 -11.78 -7.25 -23.31
C THR A 139 -12.76 -6.63 -22.34
N LEU A 140 -13.42 -5.54 -22.73
CA LEU A 140 -14.50 -4.98 -21.94
C LEU A 140 -15.61 -6.01 -21.76
N LEU A 141 -16.02 -6.22 -20.51
CA LEU A 141 -17.19 -7.02 -20.21
C LEU A 141 -18.46 -6.21 -20.54
N PRO A 142 -19.50 -6.85 -21.10
CA PRO A 142 -20.85 -6.31 -21.08
C PRO A 142 -21.24 -5.95 -19.65
N VAL A 143 -21.99 -4.85 -19.48
CA VAL A 143 -22.41 -4.35 -18.17
C VAL A 143 -23.10 -5.43 -17.32
N SER A 144 -23.87 -6.33 -17.94
CA SER A 144 -24.53 -7.44 -17.24
C SER A 144 -23.54 -8.41 -16.56
N GLN A 145 -22.41 -8.69 -17.21
CA GLN A 145 -21.39 -9.60 -16.67
C GLN A 145 -20.55 -8.93 -15.58
N MET A 146 -20.33 -7.61 -15.66
CA MET A 146 -19.66 -6.85 -14.59
C MET A 146 -20.42 -6.93 -13.26
N VAL A 147 -21.76 -6.89 -13.31
CA VAL A 147 -22.61 -6.98 -12.11
C VAL A 147 -22.54 -8.37 -11.47
N GLU A 148 -22.47 -9.42 -12.29
CA GLU A 148 -22.31 -10.80 -11.81
C GLU A 148 -20.94 -11.02 -11.14
N GLU A 149 -19.87 -10.45 -11.71
CA GLU A 149 -18.53 -10.52 -11.11
C GLU A 149 -18.41 -9.71 -9.81
N GLU A 150 -18.98 -8.51 -9.76
CA GLU A 150 -18.96 -7.69 -8.54
C GLU A 150 -19.73 -8.37 -7.39
N ALA A 151 -20.82 -9.07 -7.70
CA ALA A 151 -21.54 -9.89 -6.73
C ALA A 151 -20.70 -11.09 -6.26
N ALA A 152 -19.95 -11.74 -7.16
CA ALA A 152 -19.10 -12.88 -6.82
C ALA A 152 -17.85 -12.48 -6.02
N ALA A 153 -17.29 -11.28 -6.26
CA ALA A 153 -16.12 -10.78 -5.55
C ALA A 153 -16.42 -10.29 -4.12
N ASN A 154 -17.68 -9.92 -3.84
CA ASN A 154 -18.13 -9.43 -2.54
C ASN A 154 -18.83 -10.51 -1.68
N ALA A 155 -18.99 -11.73 -2.19
CA ALA A 155 -19.60 -12.87 -1.49
C ALA A 155 -18.55 -13.69 -0.71
#